data_AF-A0A2K2UCU3-F1
#
_entry.id   AF-A0A2K2UCU3-F1
#
_cell.length_a   1.000
_cell.length_b   1.000
_cell.length_c   1.000
_cell.angle_alpha   90.00
_cell.angle_beta   90.00
_cell.angle_gamma   90.00
#
_symmetry.space_group_name_H-M   'P 1'
#
loop_
_entity.id
_entity.type
_entity.pdbx_description
1 polymer ?
#
loop_
_entity_poly.entity_id
_entity_poly.type
_entity_poly.pdbx_seq_one_letter_code
_entity_poly.pdbx_strand_id
1 'polypeptide(L)' 'MELEFARLRGLGNDFIFIDDRPCAIELTVEQVACLCDRHVGIGADGVVLVRPPAIPAARPYALH' A
#
# COMPACT_ATOMS: atom_id res chain seq x y z
N MET A 1 5.23 -10.13 11.56
CA MET A 1 4.07 -9.86 10.69
C MET A 1 4.49 -10.18 9.28
N GLU A 2 3.67 -10.91 8.56
CA GLU A 2 3.91 -11.26 7.16
C GLU A 2 2.84 -10.51 6.34
N LEU A 3 3.26 -9.80 5.31
CA LEU A 3 2.40 -8.97 4.47
C LEU A 3 2.59 -9.40 3.01
N GLU A 4 1.51 -9.81 2.37
CA GLU A 4 1.50 -9.95 0.92
C GLU A 4 1.39 -8.57 0.28
N PHE A 5 2.23 -8.32 -0.73
CA PHE A 5 2.25 -7.05 -1.42
C PHE A 5 2.54 -7.20 -2.91
N ALA A 6 2.09 -6.22 -3.68
CA ALA A 6 2.53 -6.01 -5.05
C ALA A 6 3.35 -4.73 -5.13
N ARG A 7 4.50 -4.77 -5.81
CA ARG A 7 5.25 -3.54 -6.12
C ARG A 7 4.88 -3.08 -7.52
N LEU A 8 4.36 -1.87 -7.62
CA LEU A 8 4.00 -1.25 -8.90
C LEU A 8 4.89 -0.03 -9.15
N ARG A 9 5.28 0.18 -10.40
CA ARG A 9 6.11 1.32 -10.83
C ARG A 9 5.54 1.94 -12.09
N GLY A 10 5.54 3.26 -12.17
CA GLY A 10 5.11 4.01 -13.35
C GLY A 10 5.73 5.41 -13.39
N LEU A 11 6.21 5.82 -14.57
CA LEU A 11 6.78 7.16 -14.81
C LEU A 11 7.84 7.61 -13.78
N GLY A 12 8.63 6.67 -13.27
CA GLY A 12 9.70 6.93 -12.30
C GLY A 12 9.26 6.88 -10.84
N ASN A 13 7.97 6.77 -10.54
CA ASN A 13 7.47 6.56 -9.17
C ASN A 13 7.20 5.07 -8.92
N ASP A 14 7.54 4.58 -7.73
CA ASP A 14 7.19 3.22 -7.29
C ASP A 14 6.49 3.18 -5.93
N PHE A 15 5.53 2.24 -5.81
CA PHE A 15 4.71 2.07 -4.61
C PHE A 15 4.57 0.60 -4.25
N ILE A 16 4.46 0.35 -2.95
CA ILE A 16 4.10 -0.95 -2.38
C ILE A 16 2.58 -0.95 -2.16
N PHE A 17 1.88 -1.82 -2.86
CA PHE A 17 0.44 -2.01 -2.70
C PHE A 17 0.17 -3.19 -1.79
N ILE A 18 -0.66 -2.97 -0.78
CA ILE A 18 -1.10 -4.01 0.16
C ILE A 18 -2.62 -4.05 0.13
N ASP A 19 -3.17 -5.25 -0.05
CA ASP A 19 -4.60 -5.48 0.09
C ASP A 19 -4.97 -5.45 1.56
N ASP A 20 -5.66 -4.39 1.96
CA ASP A 20 -6.17 -4.21 3.32
C ASP A 20 -7.69 -4.05 3.30
N ARG A 21 -8.38 -4.81 2.45
CA ARG A 21 -9.85 -4.84 2.43
C ARG A 21 -10.49 -5.09 3.81
N PRO A 22 -9.89 -5.89 4.72
CA PRO A 22 -10.38 -6.05 6.09
C PRO A 22 -10.16 -4.82 7.00
N CYS A 23 -9.37 -3.82 6.59
CA CYS A 23 -8.95 -2.68 7.40
C CYS A 23 -8.30 -3.10 8.73
N ALA A 24 -7.41 -4.10 8.67
CA ALA A 24 -6.77 -4.67 9.85
C ALA A 24 -5.30 -4.23 10.01
N ILE A 25 -4.71 -3.65 8.97
CA ILE A 25 -3.31 -3.26 8.95
C ILE A 25 -3.18 -1.81 9.38
N GLU A 26 -2.53 -1.55 10.50
CA GLU A 26 -2.16 -0.19 10.92
C GLU A 26 -0.63 -0.10 10.90
N LEU A 27 -0.10 0.76 10.03
CA LEU A 27 1.34 0.99 9.89
C LEU A 27 1.74 2.30 10.57
N THR A 28 2.79 2.25 11.38
CA THR A 28 3.40 3.47 11.90
C THR A 28 4.26 4.14 10.83
N VAL A 29 4.59 5.43 11.03
CA VAL A 29 5.46 6.17 10.12
C VAL A 29 6.82 5.51 10.00
N GLU A 30 7.36 4.97 11.09
CA GLU A 30 8.65 4.27 11.12
C GLU A 30 8.60 2.96 10.34
N GLN A 31 7.48 2.22 10.41
CA GLN A 31 7.28 1.02 9.63
C GLN A 31 7.19 1.34 8.13
N VAL A 32 6.45 2.39 7.76
CA VAL A 32 6.39 2.86 6.37
C VAL A 32 7.78 3.27 5.88
N ALA A 33 8.53 4.05 6.66
CA ALA A 33 9.89 4.46 6.30
C ALA A 33 10.83 3.26 6.11
N CYS A 34 10.74 2.26 7.01
CA CYS A 34 11.52 1.03 6.91
C CYS A 34 11.19 0.24 5.63
N LEU A 35 9.90 0.12 5.27
CA LEU A 35 9.47 -0.54 4.03
C LEU A 35 9.98 0.21 2.79
N CYS A 36 9.94 1.54 2.81
CA CYS A 36 10.34 2.39 1.69
C CYS A 36 11.86 2.55 1.54
N ASP A 37 12.67 2.23 2.56
CA ASP A 37 14.12 2.31 2.47
C ASP A 37 14.66 1.41 1.33
N ARG A 38 15.51 1.98 0.47
CA ARG A 38 16.02 1.29 -0.73
C ARG A 38 17.23 0.38 -0.48
N HIS A 39 17.84 0.47 0.69
CA HIS A 39 19.01 -0.34 1.06
C HIS A 39 18.64 -1.53 1.94
N VAL A 40 17.70 -1.33 2.88
CA VAL A 40 17.32 -2.37 3.85
C VAL A 40 15.87 -2.84 3.72
N GLY A 41 15.03 -2.07 3.04
CA GLY A 41 13.61 -2.37 2.82
C GLY A 41 13.30 -2.91 1.42
N ILE A 42 12.04 -2.79 1.02
CA ILE A 42 11.59 -3.15 -0.33
C ILE A 42 12.02 -2.07 -1.34
N GLY A 43 12.12 -0.82 -0.87
CA GLY A 43 12.49 0.34 -1.65
C GLY A 43 11.35 0.84 -2.52
N ALA A 44 10.67 1.91 -2.11
CA ALA A 44 9.59 2.54 -2.85
C ALA A 44 9.44 4.01 -2.43
N ASP A 45 8.69 4.80 -3.20
CA ASP A 45 8.36 6.17 -2.83
C ASP A 45 7.21 6.25 -1.80
N GLY A 46 6.45 5.17 -1.65
CA GLY A 46 5.40 5.08 -0.64
C GLY A 46 4.69 3.73 -0.56
N VAL A 47 3.71 3.66 0.35
CA VAL A 47 2.84 2.50 0.56
C VAL A 47 1.39 2.90 0.31
N VAL A 48 0.65 2.05 -0.39
CA VAL A 48 -0.78 2.20 -0.67
C VAL A 48 -1.53 1.03 -0.04
N LEU A 49 -2.45 1.32 0.88
CA LEU A 49 -3.39 0.35 1.43
C LEU A 49 -4.68 0.37 0.61
N VAL A 50 -5.04 -0.77 0.03
CA VAL A 50 -6.29 -0.91 -0.73
C VAL A 50 -7.40 -1.26 0.25
N ARG A 51 -8.29 -0.31 0.52
CA ARG A 51 -9.39 -0.43 1.47
C ARG A 51 -10.74 -0.18 0.81
N PRO A 52 -11.85 -0.64 1.40
CA PRO A 52 -13.17 -0.20 1.00
C PRO A 52 -13.31 1.32 1.17
N PRO A 53 -14.17 1.97 0.37
CA PRO A 53 -14.39 3.40 0.52
C PRO A 53 -14.94 3.73 1.92
N ALA A 54 -14.40 4.77 2.54
CA ALA A 54 -14.91 5.26 3.82
C ALA A 54 -16.32 5.90 3.71
N ILE A 55 -16.74 6.28 2.49
CA ILE A 55 -18.01 6.95 2.23
C ILE A 55 -18.94 6.00 1.48
N PRO A 56 -20.16 5.72 1.98
CA PRO A 56 -21.08 4.75 1.37
C PRO A 56 -21.48 5.05 -0.09
N ALA A 57 -21.45 6.32 -0.50
CA ALA A 57 -21.82 6.74 -1.86
C ALA A 57 -20.70 6.53 -2.90
N ALA A 58 -19.48 6.25 -2.46
CA ALA A 58 -18.37 6.02 -3.37
C ALA A 58 -18.51 4.63 -4.01
N ARG A 59 -18.53 4.60 -5.34
CA ARG A 59 -18.51 3.33 -6.07
C ARG A 59 -17.10 2.77 -6.07
N PRO A 60 -16.89 1.51 -5.61
CA PRO A 60 -15.58 0.88 -5.74
C PRO A 60 -15.22 0.76 -7.22
N TYR A 61 -13.95 0.99 -7.53
CA TYR A 61 -13.44 0.75 -8.88
C TYR A 61 -13.36 -0.76 -9.08
N ALA A 62 -14.34 -1.35 -9.75
CA ALA A 62 -14.30 -2.74 -10.15
C ALA A 62 -13.41 -2.83 -11.40
N LEU A 63 -12.22 -3.43 -11.27
CA LEU A 63 -11.45 -3.85 -12.42
C LEU A 63 -12.25 -4.98 -13.10
N HIS A 64 -12.77 -4.69 -14.29
CA HIS A 64 -13.44 -5.67 -15.16
C HIS A 64 -12.46 -6.69 -15.72
#